data_AF-A0A7V9HNT8-F1
#
_entry.id   AF-A0A7V9HNT8-F1
#
_cell.length_a   1.000
_cell.length_b   1.000
_cell.length_c   1.000
_cell.angle_alpha   90.00
_cell.angle_beta   90.00
_cell.angle_gamma   90.00
#
_symmetry.space_group_name_H-M   'P 1'
#
loop_
_entity.id
_entity.type
_entity.pdbx_description
1 polymer ?
#
loop_
_entity_poly.entity_id
_entity_poly.type
_entity_poly.pdbx_seq_one_letter_code
_entity_poly.pdbx_strand_id
1 'polypeptide(L)' 'QPFDRAFIDMMIPHHQGAIRMAQVELQQGSEPGLEQLATGIISAQTREIEAMNRWREKWYGAASPAGGVPEPTE' A
#
# COMPACT_ATOMS: atom_id res chain seq x y z
N GLN A 1 -21.14 9.44 -6.80
CA GLN A 1 -20.47 8.93 -5.59
C GLN A 1 -18.96 9.25 -5.68
N PRO A 2 -18.53 10.49 -5.38
CA PRO A 2 -17.17 10.96 -5.65
C PRO A 2 -16.14 10.66 -4.55
N PHE A 3 -16.58 10.44 -3.31
CA PHE A 3 -15.67 10.29 -2.16
C PHE A 3 -14.86 8.99 -2.21
N ASP A 4 -15.51 7.83 -2.39
CA ASP A 4 -14.79 6.54 -2.35
C ASP A 4 -13.76 6.42 -3.48
N ARG A 5 -14.09 6.95 -4.67
CA ARG A 5 -13.14 7.04 -5.79
C ARG A 5 -11.91 7.87 -5.39
N ALA A 6 -12.12 9.07 -4.86
CA ALA A 6 -11.02 9.95 -4.46
C ALA A 6 -10.20 9.36 -3.30
N PHE A 7 -10.86 8.73 -2.34
CA PHE A 7 -10.22 8.04 -1.22
C PHE A 7 -9.31 6.92 -1.72
N ILE A 8 -9.82 6.03 -2.58
CA ILE A 8 -9.02 4.94 -3.15
C ILE A 8 -7.85 5.47 -3.98
N ASP A 9 -8.10 6.43 -4.87
CA ASP A 9 -7.08 6.99 -5.77
C ASP A 9 -5.97 7.71 -4.97
N MET A 10 -6.24 8.16 -3.74
CA MET A 10 -5.27 8.77 -2.82
C MET A 10 -4.63 7.80 -1.82
N MET A 11 -5.33 6.74 -1.39
CA MET A 11 -4.84 5.85 -0.33
C MET A 11 -3.89 4.77 -0.84
N ILE A 12 -4.03 4.36 -2.10
CA ILE A 12 -3.05 3.48 -2.74
C ILE A 12 -1.63 4.11 -2.71
N PRO A 13 -1.40 5.35 -3.20
CA PRO A 13 -0.05 5.93 -3.16
C PRO A 13 0.46 6.22 -1.74
N HIS A 14 -0.42 6.55 -0.80
CA HIS A 14 -0.06 6.65 0.61
C HIS A 14 0.45 5.31 1.17
N HIS A 15 -0.25 4.20 0.86
CA HIS A 15 0.17 2.88 1.29
C HIS A 15 1.48 2.42 0.63
N GLN A 16 1.65 2.68 -0.67
CA GLN A 16 2.92 2.44 -1.36
C GLN A 16 4.09 3.16 -0.66
N GLY A 17 3.88 4.40 -0.20
CA GLY A 17 4.88 5.14 0.57
C GLY A 17 5.24 4.47 1.90
N ALA A 18 4.25 4.00 2.66
CA ALA A 18 4.49 3.30 3.90
C ALA A 18 5.18 1.93 3.69
N ILE A 19 4.85 1.21 2.61
CA ILE A 19 5.54 -0.03 2.23
C ILE A 19 7.02 0.24 1.94
N ARG A 20 7.35 1.28 1.16
CA ARG A 20 8.75 1.66 0.89
C ARG A 20 9.51 2.02 2.19
N MET A 21 8.89 2.77 3.09
CA MET A 21 9.52 3.09 4.39
C MET A 21 9.73 1.83 5.25
N ALA A 22 8.78 0.91 5.26
CA ALA A 22 8.91 -0.35 5.98
C ALA A 22 10.02 -1.24 5.37
N GLN A 23 10.16 -1.25 4.03
CA GLN A 23 11.26 -1.95 3.37
C GLN A 23 12.63 -1.37 3.75
N VAL A 24 12.73 -0.03 3.88
CA VAL A 24 13.95 0.62 4.38
C VAL A 24 14.27 0.17 5.80
N GLU A 25 13.28 0.12 6.69
CA GLU A 25 13.49 -0.39 8.07
C GLU A 25 13.98 -1.83 8.07
N LEU A 26 13.43 -2.72 7.23
CA LEU A 26 13.92 -4.09 7.13
C LEU A 26 15.33 -4.23 6.54
N GLN A 27 15.79 -3.26 5.76
CA GLN A 27 17.12 -3.28 5.15
C GLN A 27 18.19 -2.63 6.03
N GLN A 28 17.82 -1.60 6.79
CA GLN A 28 18.77 -0.69 7.46
C GLN A 28 18.57 -0.62 8.97
N GLY A 29 17.41 -1.02 9.47
CA GLY A 29 17.06 -1.04 10.88
C GLY A 29 17.78 -2.15 11.65
N SER A 30 17.67 -2.08 12.97
CA SER A 30 18.27 -3.08 13.87
C SER A 30 17.47 -3.28 15.16
N GLU A 31 16.28 -2.68 15.27
CA GLU A 31 15.40 -2.82 16.43
C GLU A 31 14.34 -3.89 16.12
N PRO A 32 14.34 -5.04 16.81
CA PRO A 32 13.44 -6.16 16.48
C PRO A 32 11.95 -5.80 16.50
N GLY A 33 11.52 -4.88 17.37
CA GLY A 33 10.15 -4.38 17.40
C GLY A 33 9.78 -3.61 16.13
N LEU A 34 10.68 -2.76 15.62
CA LEU A 34 10.51 -2.03 14.37
C LEU A 34 10.55 -2.96 13.16
N GLU A 35 11.38 -4.00 13.14
CA GLU A 35 11.36 -5.02 12.08
C GLU A 35 10.02 -5.77 12.03
N GLN A 36 9.48 -6.14 13.20
CA GLN A 36 8.18 -6.79 13.30
C GLN A 36 7.06 -5.86 12.82
N LEU A 37 7.11 -4.60 13.22
CA LEU A 37 6.16 -3.58 12.77
C LEU A 37 6.23 -3.38 11.25
N ALA A 38 7.43 -3.25 10.69
CA ALA A 38 7.65 -3.08 9.26
C ALA A 38 7.09 -4.27 8.45
N THR A 39 7.35 -5.49 8.90
CA THR A 39 6.78 -6.71 8.30
C THR A 39 5.23 -6.68 8.35
N GLY A 40 4.66 -6.24 9.47
CA GLY A 40 3.22 -6.07 9.64
C GLY A 40 2.62 -5.04 8.67
N ILE A 41 3.28 -3.88 8.53
CA ILE A 41 2.88 -2.80 7.61
C ILE A 41 2.87 -3.31 6.18
N ILE A 42 3.95 -3.96 5.72
CA ILE A 42 4.06 -4.49 4.35
C ILE A 42 2.91 -5.48 4.08
N SER A 43 2.70 -6.41 5.00
CA SER A 43 1.68 -7.46 4.89
C SER A 43 0.26 -6.88 4.83
N ALA A 44 -0.07 -5.96 5.73
CA ALA A 44 -1.41 -5.36 5.80
C ALA A 44 -1.68 -4.48 4.58
N GLN A 45 -0.78 -3.54 4.28
CA GLN A 45 -1.03 -2.53 3.26
C GLN A 45 -0.97 -3.10 1.84
N THR A 46 -0.22 -4.19 1.63
CA THR A 46 -0.30 -4.98 0.39
C THR A 46 -1.72 -5.50 0.15
N ARG A 47 -2.34 -6.14 1.16
CA ARG A 47 -3.72 -6.64 1.06
C ARG A 47 -4.73 -5.51 0.85
N GLU A 48 -4.50 -4.36 1.47
CA GLU A 48 -5.36 -3.18 1.34
C GLU A 48 -5.28 -2.55 -0.04
N ILE A 49 -4.08 -2.44 -0.64
CA ILE A 49 -3.90 -1.99 -2.03
C ILE A 49 -4.66 -2.90 -2.99
N GLU A 50 -4.55 -4.22 -2.84
CA GLU A 50 -5.29 -5.16 -3.68
C GLU A 50 -6.81 -5.04 -3.49
N ALA A 51 -7.28 -4.90 -2.25
CA ALA A 51 -8.69 -4.72 -1.96
C ALA A 51 -9.23 -3.42 -2.57
N MET A 52 -8.51 -2.31 -2.41
CA MET A 52 -8.86 -1.03 -3.00
C MET A 52 -8.89 -1.07 -4.52
N ASN A 53 -7.93 -1.72 -5.17
CA ASN A 53 -7.96 -1.88 -6.62
C ASN A 53 -9.16 -2.73 -7.10
N ARG A 54 -9.51 -3.82 -6.38
CA ARG A 54 -10.72 -4.60 -6.67
C ARG A 54 -11.99 -3.77 -6.50
N TRP A 55 -12.08 -2.93 -5.47
CA TRP A 55 -13.20 -2.01 -5.28
C TRP A 55 -13.26 -0.95 -6.38
N ARG A 56 -12.10 -0.40 -6.76
CA ARG A 56 -11.97 0.62 -7.78
C ARG A 56 -12.47 0.12 -9.13
N GLU A 57 -12.08 -1.10 -9.49
CA GLU A 57 -12.55 -1.77 -10.69
C GLU A 57 -14.04 -2.09 -10.63
N LYS A 58 -14.50 -2.72 -9.53
CA LYS A 58 -15.90 -3.12 -9.36
C LYS A 58 -16.87 -1.93 -9.38
N TRP A 59 -16.50 -0.80 -8.80
CA TRP A 59 -17.40 0.34 -8.64
C TRP A 59 -17.28 1.37 -9.76
N TYR A 60 -16.13 1.44 -10.43
CA TYR A 60 -15.82 2.54 -11.37
C TYR A 60 -15.18 2.08 -12.69
N GLY A 61 -15.10 0.77 -12.93
CA GLY A 61 -14.76 0.18 -14.23
C GLY A 61 -13.27 0.12 -14.58
N ALA A 62 -12.38 0.49 -13.65
CA ALA A 62 -10.94 0.36 -13.82
C ALA A 62 -10.24 0.39 -12.45
N ALA A 63 -9.06 -0.22 -12.36
CA ALA A 63 -8.15 -0.06 -11.22
C ALA A 63 -7.71 1.41 -11.03
N SER A 64 -7.08 1.72 -9.89
CA SER A 64 -6.54 3.05 -9.66
C SER A 64 -5.38 3.34 -10.62
N PRO A 65 -5.25 4.57 -11.15
CA PRO A 65 -4.08 4.97 -11.93
C PRO A 65 -2.78 4.94 -11.12
N ALA A 66 -2.85 4.87 -9.79
CA ALA A 66 -1.69 4.75 -8.91
C ALA A 66 -1.01 3.37 -8.96
N GLY A 67 -1.63 2.36 -9.58
CA GLY A 67 -1.04 1.04 -9.74
C GLY A 67 -1.20 0.12 -8.51
N GLY A 68 -0.24 -0.79 -8.36
CA GLY A 68 -0.29 -1.91 -7.41
C GLY A 68 0.68 -1.80 -6.24
N VAL A 69 1.00 -2.94 -5.65
CA VAL A 69 2.01 -3.06 -4.59
C VAL A 69 3.39 -2.70 -5.19
N PRO A 70 4.20 -1.87 -4.52
CA PRO A 70 5.52 -1.51 -5.04
C PRO A 70 6.49 -2.69 -4.90
N GLU A 71 7.46 -2.77 -5.81
CA GLU A 71 8.50 -3.79 -5.75
C GLU A 71 9.43 -3.56 -4.54
N PRO A 72 10.11 -4.59 -4.00
CA PRO A 72 10.97 -4.49 -2.81
C PRO A 72 12.19 -3.56 -2.90
N THR A 73 12.42 -2.91 -4.05
CA THR A 73 13.70 -2.27 -4.42
C THR A 73 13.55 -0.95 -5.18
N GLU A 74 12.37 -0.33 -5.20
CA GLU A 74 12.20 1.04 -5.73
C GLU A 74 12.55 2.12 -4.71
#